data_AF-A0A927NKT3-F1
#
_entry.id   AF-A0A927NKT3-F1
#
_cell.length_a   1.000
_cell.length_b   1.000
_cell.length_c   1.000
_cell.angle_alpha   90.00
_cell.angle_beta   90.00
_cell.angle_gamma   90.00
#
_symmetry.space_group_name_H-M   'P 1'
#
loop_
_entity.id
_entity.type
_entity.pdbx_description
1 polymer ?
#
loop_
_entity_poly.entity_id
_entity_poly.type
_entity_poly.pdbx_seq_one_letter_code
_entity_poly.pdbx_strand_id
1 'polypeptide(L)'
;MKLSKILLAILAVTTIGMGMVGFSACNKGDEVSSESSIPDVVVPPEENEEIYSKGLILTAKIGEYEVAGIGSCEDNDVIIPSEYEGKPVTSIATKAFYNCQQLKSITIPENITKIGDSAFFGCNGLKNITLPKSLKNIGDKAFSCCKGLTNVEMVKGVETIGDEAFARCNVLTSIVIPNSVTKIGVYAFEGCQLLKDVTIGDGVTSIGEFAFYSCNSLTNITVDEKNKKYSSEDGNLYNKEKTELIQYAIGKTKTSFTIPKTVASIAEEAF
;
A
#
# COMPACT_ATOMS: atom_id res chain seq x y z
N MET A 1 14.14 8.83 37.42
CA MET A 1 12.86 8.83 36.66
C MET A 1 12.92 8.17 35.27
N LYS A 2 14.11 7.90 34.68
CA LYS A 2 14.24 7.25 33.35
C LYS A 2 14.18 5.70 33.36
N LEU A 3 14.38 5.03 34.51
CA LEU A 3 14.29 3.56 34.60
C LEU A 3 12.86 3.02 34.70
N SER A 4 11.87 3.81 35.14
CA SER A 4 10.51 3.29 35.39
C SER A 4 9.67 3.11 34.12
N LYS A 5 10.04 3.74 32.99
CA LYS A 5 9.40 3.48 31.69
C LYS A 5 9.96 2.24 30.99
N ILE A 6 11.25 1.92 31.21
CA ILE A 6 11.91 0.76 30.59
C ILE A 6 11.49 -0.55 31.27
N LEU A 7 11.20 -0.54 32.57
CA LEU A 7 10.73 -1.74 33.29
C LEU A 7 9.26 -2.08 33.01
N LEU A 8 8.47 -1.16 32.44
CA LEU A 8 7.05 -1.39 32.14
C LEU A 8 6.83 -2.14 30.82
N ALA A 9 7.78 -2.08 29.88
CA ALA A 9 7.70 -2.79 28.60
C ALA A 9 7.86 -4.33 28.75
N ILE A 10 8.46 -4.79 29.85
CA ILE A 10 8.65 -6.23 30.14
C ILE A 10 7.32 -6.93 30.49
N LEU A 11 6.32 -6.20 30.98
CA LEU A 11 5.00 -6.75 31.30
C LEU A 11 4.01 -6.67 30.13
N ALA A 12 4.24 -5.80 29.13
CA ALA A 12 3.32 -5.62 28.00
C ALA A 12 3.24 -6.85 27.08
N VAL A 13 4.31 -7.67 26.98
CA VAL A 13 4.31 -8.88 26.13
C VAL A 13 3.29 -9.94 26.61
N THR A 14 2.86 -9.87 27.88
CA THR A 14 1.85 -10.79 28.45
C THR A 14 0.45 -10.20 28.60
N THR A 15 0.26 -8.89 28.38
CA THR A 15 -1.04 -8.20 28.58
C THR A 15 -1.53 -7.37 27.40
N ILE A 16 -0.95 -7.51 26.20
CA ILE A 16 -1.66 -7.14 24.96
C ILE A 16 -2.73 -8.20 24.71
N GLY A 17 -3.71 -8.26 25.62
CA GLY A 17 -5.03 -8.75 25.30
C GLY A 17 -5.55 -7.85 24.20
N MET A 18 -5.72 -8.43 23.02
CA MET A 18 -6.72 -8.14 21.98
C MET A 18 -7.69 -7.00 22.34
N GLY A 19 -7.19 -5.78 22.42
CA GLY A 19 -7.99 -4.58 22.39
C GLY A 19 -8.19 -4.29 20.92
N MET A 20 -9.18 -4.95 20.31
CA MET A 20 -9.77 -4.48 19.06
C MET A 20 -10.40 -3.11 19.35
N VAL A 21 -9.58 -2.06 19.46
CA VAL A 21 -10.06 -0.69 19.29
C VAL A 21 -10.58 -0.62 17.86
N GLY A 22 -11.86 -0.27 17.74
CA GLY A 22 -12.69 -0.47 16.56
C GLY A 22 -11.98 -0.09 15.26
N PHE A 23 -11.40 -1.10 14.62
CA PHE A 23 -10.93 -1.02 13.26
C PHE A 23 -12.13 -0.61 12.42
N SER A 24 -12.11 0.59 11.82
CA SER A 24 -13.10 0.96 10.80
C SER A 24 -13.15 -0.19 9.82
N ALA A 25 -14.23 -0.96 9.79
CA ALA A 25 -14.30 -2.16 8.98
C ALA A 25 -14.04 -1.76 7.51
N CYS A 26 -13.66 -2.73 6.66
CA CYS A 26 -13.79 -2.56 5.22
C CYS A 26 -15.29 -2.42 4.90
N ASN A 27 -15.89 -1.31 5.31
CA ASN A 27 -17.30 -1.00 5.20
C ASN A 27 -17.54 -0.62 3.76
N LYS A 28 -18.65 -1.12 3.22
CA LYS A 28 -19.13 -0.77 1.88
C LYS A 28 -19.53 0.71 1.75
N GLY A 29 -19.55 1.46 2.86
CA GLY A 29 -20.11 2.80 2.94
C GLY A 29 -19.04 3.87 2.95
N ASP A 30 -18.61 4.26 1.76
CA ASP A 30 -18.64 5.67 1.38
C ASP A 30 -19.47 5.72 0.10
N GLU A 31 -20.80 5.65 0.22
CA GLU A 31 -21.69 6.17 -0.82
C GLU A 31 -21.34 7.64 -0.98
N VAL A 32 -20.53 7.96 -1.99
CA VAL A 32 -20.39 9.36 -2.40
C VAL A 32 -21.61 9.66 -3.23
N SER A 33 -22.47 10.49 -2.64
CA SER A 33 -23.45 11.31 -3.33
C SER A 33 -22.89 11.77 -4.67
N SER A 34 -23.54 11.32 -5.73
CA SER A 34 -23.41 11.89 -7.06
C SER A 34 -23.62 13.39 -6.98
N GLU A 35 -22.55 14.18 -7.15
CA GLU A 35 -22.61 15.51 -7.73
C GLU A 35 -21.19 16.09 -7.84
N SER A 36 -20.61 15.92 -9.03
CA SER A 36 -19.51 16.73 -9.53
C SER A 36 -19.52 16.51 -11.02
N SER A 37 -19.99 17.50 -11.77
CA SER A 37 -20.04 17.55 -13.23
C SER A 37 -18.78 16.90 -13.83
N ILE A 38 -18.93 15.72 -14.44
CA ILE A 38 -17.78 14.96 -14.97
C ILE A 38 -17.41 15.59 -16.31
N PRO A 39 -16.18 16.10 -16.51
CA PRO A 39 -15.73 16.57 -17.82
C PRO A 39 -15.59 15.36 -18.76
N ASP A 40 -16.18 15.46 -19.95
CA ASP A 40 -15.99 14.62 -21.14
C ASP A 40 -15.57 13.16 -20.88
N VAL A 41 -16.52 12.36 -20.40
CA VAL A 41 -16.39 10.90 -20.31
C VAL A 41 -16.41 10.31 -21.72
N VAL A 42 -15.33 9.64 -22.11
CA VAL A 42 -15.24 8.90 -23.38
C VAL A 42 -15.28 7.41 -23.07
N VAL A 43 -16.28 6.72 -23.63
CA VAL A 43 -16.34 5.27 -23.65
C VAL A 43 -15.73 4.83 -24.98
N PRO A 44 -14.62 4.08 -24.99
CA PRO A 44 -14.03 3.55 -26.20
C PRO A 44 -15.04 2.69 -27.00
N PRO A 45 -15.08 2.80 -28.34
CA PRO A 45 -16.03 2.04 -29.16
C PRO A 45 -15.77 0.52 -29.11
N GLU A 46 -16.86 -0.28 -29.14
CA GLU A 46 -16.83 -1.76 -29.02
C GLU A 46 -15.96 -2.46 -30.09
N GLU A 47 -15.64 -1.79 -31.19
CA GLU A 47 -14.85 -2.36 -32.30
C GLU A 47 -13.33 -2.50 -31.99
N ASN A 48 -12.87 -1.97 -30.84
CA ASN A 48 -11.46 -2.04 -30.40
C ASN A 48 -11.22 -3.06 -29.25
N GLU A 49 -12.17 -3.97 -29.02
CA GLU A 49 -12.18 -4.97 -27.94
C GLU A 49 -11.00 -5.95 -27.93
N GLU A 50 -10.21 -6.05 -29.02
CA GLU A 50 -8.99 -6.88 -29.07
C GLU A 50 -7.76 -6.21 -28.42
N ILE A 51 -7.81 -4.91 -28.07
CA ILE A 51 -6.65 -4.12 -27.63
C ILE A 51 -6.74 -3.69 -26.15
N TYR A 52 -7.95 -3.58 -25.58
CA TYR A 52 -8.20 -3.25 -24.18
C TYR A 52 -9.58 -3.74 -23.71
N SER A 53 -9.78 -3.85 -22.38
CA SER A 53 -10.98 -4.48 -21.83
C SER A 53 -12.27 -3.70 -22.10
N LYS A 54 -13.35 -4.45 -22.36
CA LYS A 54 -14.70 -3.93 -22.56
C LYS A 54 -15.11 -3.06 -21.37
N GLY A 55 -15.75 -1.93 -21.66
CA GLY A 55 -16.30 -1.05 -20.64
C GLY A 55 -15.29 -0.18 -19.89
N LEU A 56 -14.00 -0.15 -20.24
CA LEU A 56 -13.10 0.88 -19.69
C LEU A 56 -13.65 2.28 -19.99
N ILE A 57 -13.55 3.16 -19.00
CA ILE A 57 -14.01 4.53 -19.09
C ILE A 57 -12.78 5.43 -19.03
N LEU A 58 -12.60 6.27 -20.04
CA LEU A 58 -11.49 7.22 -20.12
C LEU A 58 -12.01 8.65 -19.98
N THR A 59 -11.21 9.50 -19.34
CA THR A 59 -11.43 10.96 -19.33
C THR A 59 -10.30 11.63 -20.11
N ALA A 60 -10.68 12.48 -21.06
CA ALA A 60 -9.73 13.26 -21.83
C ALA A 60 -9.09 14.35 -20.95
N LYS A 61 -7.76 14.46 -21.02
CA LYS A 61 -6.98 15.55 -20.43
C LYS A 61 -6.22 16.28 -21.55
N ILE A 62 -5.54 17.38 -21.21
CA ILE A 62 -4.74 18.14 -22.19
C ILE A 62 -3.57 17.26 -22.66
N GLY A 63 -3.70 16.69 -23.86
CA GLY A 63 -2.65 15.90 -24.52
C GLY A 63 -2.55 14.44 -24.09
N GLU A 64 -3.43 13.95 -23.21
CA GLU A 64 -3.38 12.60 -22.64
C GLU A 64 -4.78 12.12 -22.23
N TYR A 65 -4.89 10.88 -21.79
CA TYR A 65 -6.09 10.29 -21.19
C TYR A 65 -5.81 9.74 -19.79
N GLU A 66 -6.85 9.68 -18.97
CA GLU A 66 -6.86 9.03 -17.67
C GLU A 66 -7.91 7.92 -17.64
N VAL A 67 -7.59 6.80 -16.99
CA VAL A 67 -8.58 5.74 -16.71
C VAL A 67 -9.50 6.22 -15.59
N ALA A 68 -10.71 6.63 -15.95
CA ALA A 68 -11.73 7.10 -15.02
C ALA A 68 -12.47 5.95 -14.33
N GLY A 69 -12.53 4.78 -14.98
CA GLY A 69 -13.02 3.56 -14.35
C GLY A 69 -13.38 2.44 -15.32
N ILE A 70 -14.29 1.59 -14.89
CA ILE A 70 -14.85 0.49 -15.70
C ILE A 70 -16.38 0.45 -15.54
N GLY A 71 -17.09 0.29 -16.65
CA GLY A 71 -18.55 0.33 -16.72
C GLY A 71 -19.23 -0.84 -16.01
N SER A 72 -18.53 -1.97 -15.85
CA SER A 72 -18.96 -3.06 -14.98
C SER A 72 -17.76 -3.68 -14.27
N CYS A 73 -17.90 -4.00 -12.99
CA CYS A 73 -16.90 -4.79 -12.26
C CYS A 73 -17.10 -6.31 -12.43
N GLU A 74 -17.67 -6.74 -13.56
CA GLU A 74 -17.85 -8.16 -13.90
C GLU A 74 -16.62 -8.74 -14.62
N ASP A 75 -15.83 -7.87 -15.24
CA ASP A 75 -14.58 -8.26 -15.90
C ASP A 75 -13.55 -8.74 -14.88
N ASN A 76 -12.97 -9.91 -15.17
CA ASN A 76 -12.01 -10.55 -14.29
C ASN A 76 -10.57 -10.21 -14.66
N ASP A 77 -10.31 -9.82 -15.91
CA ASP A 77 -8.97 -9.56 -16.43
C ASP A 77 -9.00 -8.24 -17.23
N VAL A 78 -8.44 -7.18 -16.63
CA VAL A 78 -8.46 -5.83 -17.21
C VAL A 78 -7.14 -5.51 -17.91
N ILE A 79 -7.18 -5.00 -19.14
CA ILE A 79 -6.01 -4.50 -19.87
C ILE A 79 -6.21 -3.00 -20.12
N ILE A 80 -5.42 -2.17 -19.46
CA ILE A 80 -5.40 -0.72 -19.71
C ILE A 80 -4.55 -0.47 -20.97
N PRO A 81 -5.06 0.25 -21.98
CA PRO A 81 -4.29 0.56 -23.17
C PRO A 81 -3.22 1.60 -22.85
N SER A 82 -2.04 1.51 -23.48
CA SER A 82 -1.01 2.54 -23.35
C SER A 82 -1.39 3.83 -24.08
N GLU A 83 -2.25 3.76 -25.10
CA GLU A 83 -2.70 4.92 -25.86
C GLU A 83 -4.17 4.80 -26.26
N TYR A 84 -4.82 5.95 -26.41
CA TYR A 84 -6.17 6.06 -26.95
C TYR A 84 -6.22 7.27 -27.90
N GLU A 85 -6.75 7.07 -29.10
CA GLU A 85 -6.81 8.09 -30.17
C GLU A 85 -5.46 8.81 -30.44
N GLY A 86 -4.36 8.04 -30.41
CA GLY A 86 -3.01 8.55 -30.66
C GLY A 86 -2.42 9.40 -29.54
N LYS A 87 -3.04 9.40 -28.35
CA LYS A 87 -2.53 10.08 -27.14
C LYS A 87 -2.29 9.06 -26.02
N PRO A 88 -1.29 9.30 -25.15
CA PRO A 88 -0.96 8.37 -24.07
C PRO A 88 -2.03 8.33 -22.98
N VAL A 89 -2.25 7.15 -22.39
CA VAL A 89 -3.02 6.97 -21.14
C VAL A 89 -2.06 6.97 -19.95
N THR A 90 -2.07 8.00 -19.11
CA THR A 90 -0.95 8.28 -18.19
C THR A 90 -1.30 8.14 -16.71
N SER A 91 -2.57 7.94 -16.36
CA SER A 91 -3.02 7.87 -14.97
C SER A 91 -4.26 6.99 -14.79
N ILE A 92 -4.44 6.48 -13.58
CA ILE A 92 -5.66 5.83 -13.11
C ILE A 92 -6.29 6.75 -12.06
N ALA A 93 -7.54 7.14 -12.28
CA ALA A 93 -8.25 8.11 -11.46
C ALA A 93 -8.57 7.57 -10.06
N THR A 94 -8.92 8.50 -9.17
CA THR A 94 -9.53 8.20 -7.88
C THR A 94 -10.76 7.32 -8.07
N LYS A 95 -10.83 6.21 -7.31
CA LYS A 95 -11.94 5.23 -7.35
C LYS A 95 -12.22 4.53 -8.70
N ALA A 96 -11.30 4.56 -9.66
CA ALA A 96 -11.53 3.99 -11.01
C ALA A 96 -12.05 2.54 -11.01
N PHE A 97 -11.51 1.69 -10.15
CA PHE A 97 -11.90 0.28 -9.98
C PHE A 97 -12.42 0.00 -8.56
N TYR A 98 -13.01 1.01 -7.91
CA TYR A 98 -13.48 0.90 -6.52
C TYR A 98 -14.48 -0.25 -6.35
N ASN A 99 -14.20 -1.15 -5.41
CA ASN A 99 -14.98 -2.35 -5.12
C ASN A 99 -15.21 -3.29 -6.33
N CYS A 100 -14.29 -3.32 -7.30
CA CYS A 100 -14.33 -4.37 -8.33
C CYS A 100 -13.90 -5.74 -7.77
N GLN A 101 -14.79 -6.36 -7.00
CA GLN A 101 -14.51 -7.59 -6.23
C GLN A 101 -14.17 -8.80 -7.10
N GLN A 102 -14.60 -8.81 -8.36
CA GLN A 102 -14.33 -9.89 -9.31
C GLN A 102 -13.05 -9.68 -10.12
N LEU A 103 -12.43 -8.49 -10.08
CA LEU A 103 -11.19 -8.20 -10.80
C LEU A 103 -10.09 -9.13 -10.28
N LYS A 104 -9.60 -10.07 -11.10
CA LYS A 104 -8.55 -11.04 -10.76
C LYS A 104 -7.17 -10.57 -11.17
N SER A 105 -7.07 -9.94 -12.35
CA SER A 105 -5.82 -9.41 -12.88
C SER A 105 -6.04 -8.06 -13.56
N ILE A 106 -4.99 -7.23 -13.55
CA ILE A 106 -4.95 -6.00 -14.32
C ILE A 106 -3.56 -5.81 -14.93
N THR A 107 -3.52 -5.48 -16.22
CA THR A 107 -2.31 -5.09 -16.93
C THR A 107 -2.24 -3.57 -16.99
N ILE A 108 -1.23 -3.01 -16.32
CA ILE A 108 -0.99 -1.56 -16.26
C ILE A 108 0.19 -1.22 -17.18
N PRO A 109 0.01 -0.37 -18.20
CA PRO A 109 1.07 -0.07 -19.17
C PRO A 109 2.16 0.84 -18.61
N GLU A 110 3.32 0.82 -19.25
CA GLU A 110 4.55 1.50 -18.81
C GLU A 110 4.51 3.03 -18.87
N ASN A 111 3.42 3.65 -19.31
CA ASN A 111 3.24 5.10 -19.30
C ASN A 111 2.32 5.61 -18.17
N ILE A 112 1.78 4.72 -17.33
CA ILE A 112 1.02 5.11 -16.14
C ILE A 112 1.96 5.63 -15.06
N THR A 113 1.84 6.92 -14.77
CA THR A 113 2.68 7.64 -13.79
C THR A 113 2.01 7.82 -12.43
N LYS A 114 0.69 7.61 -12.34
CA LYS A 114 -0.09 7.81 -11.10
C LYS A 114 -1.23 6.81 -10.98
N ILE A 115 -1.41 6.27 -9.77
CA ILE A 115 -2.62 5.58 -9.31
C ILE A 115 -3.29 6.47 -8.27
N GLY A 116 -4.54 6.85 -8.52
CA GLY A 116 -5.32 7.74 -7.67
C GLY A 116 -5.81 7.10 -6.37
N ASP A 117 -6.41 7.94 -5.52
CA ASP A 117 -6.86 7.52 -4.20
C ASP A 117 -7.99 6.50 -4.33
N SER A 118 -7.93 5.45 -3.50
CA SER A 118 -8.93 4.36 -3.50
C SER A 118 -9.16 3.71 -4.87
N ALA A 119 -8.24 3.85 -5.84
CA ALA A 119 -8.43 3.39 -7.21
C ALA A 119 -8.82 1.90 -7.31
N PHE A 120 -8.26 1.04 -6.46
CA PHE A 120 -8.55 -0.39 -6.36
C PHE A 120 -9.07 -0.80 -4.98
N PHE A 121 -9.61 0.15 -4.21
CA PHE A 121 -10.10 -0.16 -2.86
C PHE A 121 -11.11 -1.32 -2.92
N GLY A 122 -10.91 -2.36 -2.10
CA GLY A 122 -11.86 -3.48 -2.01
C GLY A 122 -11.87 -4.43 -3.22
N CYS A 123 -10.88 -4.39 -4.12
CA CYS A 123 -10.69 -5.36 -5.21
C CYS A 123 -10.25 -6.73 -4.67
N ASN A 124 -11.15 -7.43 -3.97
CA ASN A 124 -10.84 -8.69 -3.27
C ASN A 124 -10.42 -9.85 -4.20
N GLY A 125 -10.78 -9.80 -5.49
CA GLY A 125 -10.36 -10.79 -6.47
C GLY A 125 -8.91 -10.64 -6.91
N LEU A 126 -8.31 -9.45 -6.74
CA LEU A 126 -7.03 -9.10 -7.32
C LEU A 126 -5.93 -9.78 -6.54
N LYS A 127 -5.21 -10.71 -7.18
CA LYS A 127 -4.20 -11.54 -6.50
C LYS A 127 -2.80 -10.99 -6.61
N ASN A 128 -2.45 -10.53 -7.80
CA ASN A 128 -1.11 -10.06 -8.10
C ASN A 128 -1.22 -8.77 -8.89
N ILE A 129 -0.28 -7.87 -8.65
CA ILE A 129 -0.14 -6.65 -9.45
C ILE A 129 1.34 -6.36 -9.68
N THR A 130 1.68 -6.04 -10.93
CA THR A 130 2.98 -5.49 -11.31
C THR A 130 2.78 -4.03 -11.62
N LEU A 131 3.47 -3.16 -10.88
CA LEU A 131 3.42 -1.73 -11.09
C LEU A 131 4.44 -1.34 -12.19
N PRO A 132 4.12 -0.37 -13.07
CA PRO A 132 5.03 0.03 -14.15
C PRO A 132 6.20 0.88 -13.63
N LYS A 133 7.30 0.93 -14.40
CA LYS A 133 8.54 1.67 -14.03
C LYS A 133 8.37 3.17 -14.06
N SER A 134 7.39 3.66 -14.81
CA SER A 134 7.05 5.08 -14.83
C SER A 134 6.18 5.52 -13.64
N LEU A 135 5.60 4.57 -12.88
CA LEU A 135 4.72 4.91 -11.77
C LEU A 135 5.48 5.69 -10.73
N LYS A 136 5.00 6.88 -10.39
CA LYS A 136 5.59 7.77 -9.37
C LYS A 136 4.84 7.75 -8.06
N ASN A 137 3.51 7.70 -8.13
CA ASN A 137 2.66 7.91 -6.96
C ASN A 137 1.59 6.82 -6.86
N ILE A 138 1.48 6.21 -5.68
CA ILE A 138 0.35 5.38 -5.27
C ILE A 138 -0.47 6.20 -4.28
N GLY A 139 -1.71 6.52 -4.64
CA GLY A 139 -2.60 7.36 -3.83
C GLY A 139 -3.06 6.71 -2.53
N ASP A 140 -3.76 7.50 -1.73
CA ASP A 140 -4.24 7.08 -0.42
C ASP A 140 -5.29 5.98 -0.60
N LYS A 141 -5.23 4.93 0.22
CA LYS A 141 -6.11 3.76 0.17
C LYS A 141 -6.16 3.05 -1.19
N ALA A 142 -5.21 3.30 -2.10
CA ALA A 142 -5.27 2.84 -3.49
C ALA A 142 -5.57 1.34 -3.63
N PHE A 143 -5.00 0.50 -2.78
CA PHE A 143 -5.23 -0.95 -2.71
C PHE A 143 -5.76 -1.40 -1.34
N SER A 144 -6.29 -0.48 -0.54
CA SER A 144 -6.82 -0.82 0.79
C SER A 144 -7.96 -1.83 0.67
N CYS A 145 -8.03 -2.77 1.60
CA CYS A 145 -8.98 -3.87 1.62
C CYS A 145 -8.93 -4.79 0.38
N CYS A 146 -7.83 -4.85 -0.39
CA CYS A 146 -7.63 -5.89 -1.41
C CYS A 146 -7.28 -7.23 -0.75
N LYS A 147 -8.28 -7.93 -0.20
CA LYS A 147 -8.06 -9.13 0.64
C LYS A 147 -7.52 -10.35 -0.12
N GLY A 148 -7.55 -10.33 -1.44
CA GLY A 148 -6.95 -11.37 -2.29
C GLY A 148 -5.51 -11.09 -2.68
N LEU A 149 -4.98 -9.89 -2.41
CA LEU A 149 -3.69 -9.43 -2.91
C LEU A 149 -2.55 -10.13 -2.18
N THR A 150 -1.93 -11.10 -2.85
CA THR A 150 -0.82 -11.90 -2.34
C THR A 150 0.54 -11.34 -2.69
N ASN A 151 0.66 -10.65 -3.83
CA ASN A 151 1.94 -10.13 -4.32
C ASN A 151 1.77 -8.75 -4.97
N VAL A 152 2.67 -7.84 -4.60
CA VAL A 152 2.83 -6.52 -5.23
C VAL A 152 4.26 -6.40 -5.70
N GLU A 153 4.45 -6.39 -7.01
CA GLU A 153 5.76 -6.15 -7.60
C GLU A 153 5.93 -4.64 -7.83
N MET A 154 6.63 -3.99 -6.90
CA MET A 154 7.04 -2.59 -7.02
C MET A 154 8.39 -2.51 -7.74
N VAL A 155 8.38 -2.07 -9.00
CA VAL A 155 9.60 -1.81 -9.76
C VAL A 155 10.20 -0.44 -9.42
N LYS A 156 11.45 -0.21 -9.85
CA LYS A 156 12.10 1.11 -9.75
C LYS A 156 11.24 2.15 -10.47
N GLY A 157 10.85 3.20 -9.76
CA GLY A 157 10.00 4.26 -10.31
C GLY A 157 9.16 4.93 -9.24
N VAL A 158 8.54 4.12 -8.37
CA VAL A 158 7.64 4.58 -7.32
C VAL A 158 8.40 5.45 -6.33
N GLU A 159 7.91 6.66 -6.11
CA GLU A 159 8.48 7.67 -5.22
C GLU A 159 7.68 7.78 -3.93
N THR A 160 6.35 7.62 -3.99
CA THR A 160 5.46 7.75 -2.84
C THR A 160 4.46 6.61 -2.74
N ILE A 161 4.27 6.12 -1.52
CA ILE A 161 3.18 5.22 -1.12
C ILE A 161 2.28 6.03 -0.19
N GLY A 162 1.03 6.23 -0.58
CA GLY A 162 0.04 7.02 0.16
C GLY A 162 -0.40 6.40 1.48
N ASP A 163 -1.20 7.16 2.22
CA ASP A 163 -1.76 6.75 3.51
C ASP A 163 -2.74 5.59 3.30
N GLU A 164 -2.67 4.57 4.15
CA GLU A 164 -3.47 3.34 4.05
C GLU A 164 -3.38 2.61 2.68
N ALA A 165 -2.38 2.90 1.84
CA ALA A 165 -2.35 2.47 0.43
C ALA A 165 -2.53 0.95 0.25
N PHE A 166 -1.99 0.13 1.14
CA PHE A 166 -2.13 -1.33 1.17
C PHE A 166 -2.75 -1.84 2.48
N ALA A 167 -3.45 -0.99 3.23
CA ALA A 167 -4.08 -1.40 4.48
C ALA A 167 -5.02 -2.59 4.24
N ARG A 168 -4.94 -3.60 5.10
CA ARG A 168 -5.83 -4.78 5.13
C ARG A 168 -5.78 -5.62 3.87
N CYS A 169 -4.63 -5.62 3.20
CA CYS A 169 -4.24 -6.69 2.27
C CYS A 169 -3.86 -7.94 3.10
N ASN A 170 -4.86 -8.58 3.71
CA ASN A 170 -4.66 -9.56 4.78
C ASN A 170 -3.80 -10.77 4.38
N VAL A 171 -3.73 -11.08 3.08
CA VAL A 171 -3.01 -12.24 2.54
C VAL A 171 -1.66 -11.89 1.91
N LEU A 172 -1.27 -10.61 1.90
CA LEU A 172 0.05 -10.17 1.45
C LEU A 172 1.10 -10.72 2.42
N THR A 173 2.05 -11.50 1.92
CA THR A 173 3.05 -12.18 2.78
C THR A 173 4.38 -11.45 2.86
N SER A 174 4.73 -10.70 1.83
CA SER A 174 6.00 -9.97 1.76
C SER A 174 5.87 -8.74 0.88
N ILE A 175 6.66 -7.71 1.17
CA ILE A 175 6.76 -6.52 0.30
C ILE A 175 8.21 -6.04 0.21
N VAL A 176 8.61 -5.68 -1.01
CA VAL A 176 9.91 -5.03 -1.29
C VAL A 176 9.63 -3.60 -1.71
N ILE A 177 10.04 -2.66 -0.87
CA ILE A 177 9.94 -1.22 -1.12
C ILE A 177 11.25 -0.77 -1.78
N PRO A 178 11.26 -0.40 -3.08
CA PRO A 178 12.49 -0.17 -3.82
C PRO A 178 13.17 1.15 -3.42
N ASN A 179 14.45 1.28 -3.79
CA ASN A 179 15.29 2.46 -3.52
C ASN A 179 14.74 3.78 -4.08
N SER A 180 13.79 3.74 -5.02
CA SER A 180 13.15 4.97 -5.52
C SER A 180 12.12 5.55 -4.55
N VAL A 181 11.58 4.76 -3.62
CA VAL A 181 10.55 5.22 -2.68
C VAL A 181 11.19 6.13 -1.64
N THR A 182 10.61 7.31 -1.47
CA THR A 182 11.08 8.33 -0.51
C THR A 182 10.17 8.46 0.70
N LYS A 183 8.87 8.15 0.54
CA LYS A 183 7.83 8.26 1.57
C LYS A 183 6.92 7.03 1.59
N ILE A 184 6.69 6.50 2.79
CA ILE A 184 5.64 5.52 3.11
C ILE A 184 4.61 6.22 4.00
N GLY A 185 3.33 6.20 3.61
CA GLY A 185 2.25 6.88 4.30
C GLY A 185 1.88 6.31 5.68
N VAL A 186 1.05 7.06 6.39
CA VAL A 186 0.44 6.66 7.67
C VAL A 186 -0.42 5.43 7.42
N TYR A 187 -0.36 4.42 8.29
CA TYR A 187 -1.12 3.17 8.14
C TYR A 187 -0.93 2.43 6.80
N ALA A 188 0.12 2.70 6.01
CA ALA A 188 0.25 2.22 4.63
C ALA A 188 0.07 0.69 4.46
N PHE A 189 0.47 -0.11 5.45
CA PHE A 189 0.30 -1.56 5.49
C PHE A 189 -0.47 -2.03 6.73
N GLU A 190 -1.27 -1.16 7.36
CA GLU A 190 -2.07 -1.48 8.54
C GLU A 190 -2.88 -2.76 8.34
N GLY A 191 -2.83 -3.69 9.30
CA GLY A 191 -3.67 -4.88 9.29
C GLY A 191 -3.34 -5.88 8.18
N CYS A 192 -2.17 -5.83 7.54
CA CYS A 192 -1.69 -6.91 6.69
C CYS A 192 -1.36 -8.15 7.53
N GLN A 193 -2.37 -8.93 7.90
CA GLN A 193 -2.27 -9.96 8.94
C GLN A 193 -1.25 -11.06 8.66
N LEU A 194 -1.01 -11.40 7.39
CA LEU A 194 -0.03 -12.42 6.97
C LEU A 194 1.31 -11.84 6.49
N LEU A 195 1.52 -10.53 6.57
CA LEU A 195 2.78 -9.90 6.16
C LEU A 195 3.89 -10.30 7.13
N LYS A 196 4.90 -11.03 6.62
CA LYS A 196 6.02 -11.59 7.38
C LYS A 196 7.32 -10.83 7.16
N ASP A 197 7.55 -10.41 5.92
CA ASP A 197 8.83 -9.89 5.46
C ASP A 197 8.65 -8.54 4.75
N VAL A 198 9.35 -7.52 5.23
CA VAL A 198 9.38 -6.18 4.64
C VAL A 198 10.83 -5.82 4.34
N THR A 199 11.11 -5.45 3.09
CA THR A 199 12.40 -4.89 2.70
C THR A 199 12.24 -3.41 2.37
N ILE A 200 13.08 -2.56 2.94
CA ILE A 200 13.06 -1.10 2.79
C ILE A 200 14.34 -0.64 2.09
N GLY A 201 14.21 -0.04 0.91
CA GLY A 201 15.32 0.49 0.12
C GLY A 201 16.01 1.72 0.74
N ASP A 202 17.15 2.10 0.15
CA ASP A 202 18.00 3.19 0.66
C ASP A 202 17.39 4.61 0.55
N GLY A 203 16.45 4.80 -0.37
CA GLY A 203 15.80 6.08 -0.64
C GLY A 203 14.74 6.49 0.37
N VAL A 204 14.25 5.58 1.22
CA VAL A 204 13.16 5.88 2.15
C VAL A 204 13.63 6.86 3.22
N THR A 205 13.01 8.04 3.25
CA THR A 205 13.34 9.13 4.17
C THR A 205 12.26 9.43 5.21
N SER A 206 11.05 8.93 4.98
CA SER A 206 9.90 9.08 5.86
C SER A 206 9.03 7.81 5.84
N ILE A 207 8.68 7.34 7.03
CA ILE A 207 7.73 6.26 7.29
C ILE A 207 6.67 6.86 8.21
N GLY A 208 5.41 6.83 7.78
CA GLY A 208 4.29 7.38 8.53
C GLY A 208 3.99 6.58 9.79
N GLU A 209 3.33 7.24 10.74
CA GLU A 209 2.89 6.61 11.98
C GLU A 209 2.03 5.38 11.67
N PHE A 210 2.16 4.34 12.47
CA PHE A 210 1.38 3.09 12.34
C PHE A 210 1.49 2.39 10.97
N ALA A 211 2.51 2.68 10.15
CA ALA A 211 2.64 2.12 8.81
C ALA A 211 2.55 0.58 8.75
N PHE A 212 2.99 -0.13 9.81
CA PHE A 212 2.92 -1.59 9.91
C PHE A 212 2.05 -2.06 11.11
N TYR A 213 1.18 -1.20 11.61
CA TYR A 213 0.32 -1.52 12.75
C TYR A 213 -0.55 -2.77 12.47
N SER A 214 -0.73 -3.62 13.48
CA SER A 214 -1.51 -4.87 13.37
C SER A 214 -1.04 -5.86 12.28
N CYS A 215 0.22 -5.76 11.83
CA CYS A 215 0.88 -6.79 11.02
C CYS A 215 1.34 -7.96 11.92
N ASN A 216 0.39 -8.74 12.43
CA ASN A 216 0.64 -9.72 13.50
C ASN A 216 1.58 -10.88 13.11
N SER A 217 1.78 -11.13 11.82
CA SER A 217 2.73 -12.14 11.33
C SER A 217 4.13 -11.58 11.05
N LEU A 218 4.36 -10.28 11.27
CA LEU A 218 5.59 -9.62 10.88
C LEU A 218 6.76 -10.16 11.69
N THR A 219 7.67 -10.86 11.01
CA THR A 219 8.86 -11.47 11.62
C THR A 219 10.13 -10.71 11.30
N ASN A 220 10.17 -10.02 10.16
CA ASN A 220 11.39 -9.43 9.64
C ASN A 220 11.14 -8.12 8.89
N ILE A 221 11.80 -7.07 9.33
CA ILE A 221 12.01 -5.84 8.57
C ILE A 221 13.50 -5.71 8.31
N THR A 222 13.88 -5.61 7.03
CA THR A 222 15.25 -5.38 6.59
C THR A 222 15.36 -4.03 5.91
N VAL A 223 16.33 -3.22 6.31
CA VAL A 223 16.62 -1.90 5.71
C VAL A 223 17.95 -1.97 4.98
N ASP A 224 18.01 -1.44 3.76
CA ASP A 224 19.26 -1.29 3.00
C ASP A 224 20.32 -0.53 3.83
N GLU A 225 21.54 -1.03 3.88
CA GLU A 225 22.63 -0.47 4.69
C GLU A 225 22.95 1.00 4.33
N LYS A 226 22.69 1.39 3.07
CA LYS A 226 22.89 2.76 2.57
C LYS A 226 21.75 3.71 2.96
N ASN A 227 20.64 3.21 3.50
CA ASN A 227 19.56 4.07 3.97
C ASN A 227 20.10 5.02 5.04
N LYS A 228 19.82 6.32 4.88
CA LYS A 228 20.38 7.39 5.73
C LYS A 228 19.53 7.71 6.96
N LYS A 229 18.29 7.20 7.03
CA LYS A 229 17.30 7.53 8.06
C LYS A 229 16.92 6.36 8.95
N TYR A 230 16.99 5.15 8.42
CA TYR A 230 16.54 3.94 9.09
C TYR A 230 17.62 2.88 9.12
N SER A 231 17.46 1.94 10.03
CA SER A 231 18.27 0.72 10.10
C SER A 231 17.42 -0.42 10.64
N SER A 232 17.88 -1.66 10.44
CA SER A 232 17.26 -2.84 11.02
C SER A 232 18.25 -3.64 11.84
N GLU A 233 17.76 -4.30 12.89
CA GLU A 233 18.52 -5.27 13.69
C GLU A 233 17.58 -6.35 14.22
N ASP A 234 17.99 -7.61 14.13
CA ASP A 234 17.18 -8.78 14.51
C ASP A 234 15.76 -8.77 13.89
N GLY A 235 15.60 -8.17 12.71
CA GLY A 235 14.32 -8.02 12.01
C GLY A 235 13.38 -6.95 12.59
N ASN A 236 13.85 -6.07 13.48
CA ASN A 236 13.12 -4.89 13.96
C ASN A 236 13.59 -3.64 13.22
N LEU A 237 12.73 -2.62 13.15
CA LEU A 237 13.01 -1.32 12.53
C LEU A 237 13.39 -0.27 13.58
N TYR A 238 14.45 0.47 13.28
CA TYR A 238 14.95 1.57 14.09
C TYR A 238 15.21 2.81 13.21
N ASN A 239 15.40 3.96 13.84
CA ASN A 239 16.11 5.05 13.20
C ASN A 239 17.58 4.66 12.90
N LYS A 240 18.29 5.46 12.10
CA LYS A 240 19.64 5.12 11.62
C LYS A 240 20.63 4.90 12.77
N GLU A 241 20.51 5.72 13.81
CA GLU A 241 21.39 5.71 14.98
C GLU A 241 21.03 4.61 16.00
N LYS A 242 19.95 3.85 15.78
CA LYS A 242 19.40 2.86 16.72
C LYS A 242 19.12 3.42 18.12
N THR A 243 18.69 4.68 18.17
CA THR A 243 18.26 5.38 19.38
C THR A 243 16.75 5.37 19.56
N GLU A 244 16.00 4.95 18.54
CA GLU A 244 14.55 4.82 18.57
C GLU A 244 14.13 3.49 17.96
N LEU A 245 13.34 2.71 18.70
CA LEU A 245 12.62 1.55 18.15
C LEU A 245 11.34 2.05 17.49
N ILE A 246 11.23 1.87 16.18
CA ILE A 246 10.10 2.34 15.37
C ILE A 246 9.07 1.24 15.21
N GLN A 247 9.51 0.01 14.91
CA GLN A 247 8.61 -1.14 14.79
C GLN A 247 9.31 -2.41 15.30
N TYR A 248 8.70 -3.03 16.30
CA TYR A 248 8.96 -4.40 16.71
C TYR A 248 8.16 -5.35 15.81
N ALA A 249 8.86 -6.31 15.23
CA ALA A 249 8.23 -7.37 14.44
C ALA A 249 7.64 -8.42 15.39
N ILE A 250 6.34 -8.28 15.69
CA ILE A 250 5.62 -9.04 16.74
C ILE A 250 5.42 -10.52 16.42
N GLY A 251 5.46 -10.92 15.15
CA GLY A 251 5.29 -12.31 14.70
C GLY A 251 6.45 -13.25 15.07
N LYS A 252 7.47 -12.76 15.76
CA LYS A 252 8.60 -13.56 16.25
C LYS A 252 8.13 -14.52 17.34
N THR A 253 8.70 -15.73 17.36
CA THR A 253 8.40 -16.76 18.36
C THR A 253 9.01 -16.50 19.75
N LYS A 254 9.74 -15.39 19.92
CA LYS A 254 10.38 -15.01 21.19
C LYS A 254 9.33 -14.45 22.15
N THR A 255 9.29 -14.95 23.38
CA THR A 255 8.37 -14.52 24.43
C THR A 255 8.87 -13.29 25.21
N SER A 256 10.09 -12.83 24.93
CA SER A 256 10.65 -11.62 25.51
C SER A 256 11.56 -10.92 24.52
N PHE A 257 11.64 -9.59 24.65
CA PHE A 257 12.53 -8.74 23.88
C PHE A 257 13.27 -7.80 24.84
N THR A 258 14.60 -7.78 24.74
CA THR A 258 15.43 -6.83 25.48
C THR A 258 15.73 -5.67 24.57
N ILE A 259 15.24 -4.49 24.94
CA ILE A 259 15.50 -3.26 24.20
C ILE A 259 17.01 -2.97 24.25
N PRO A 260 17.69 -2.76 23.10
CA PRO A 260 19.11 -2.43 23.08
C PRO A 260 19.40 -1.17 23.90
N LYS A 261 20.54 -1.14 24.61
CA LYS A 261 20.93 0.00 25.48
C LYS A 261 21.05 1.33 24.73
N THR A 262 21.24 1.29 23.41
CA THR A 262 21.32 2.46 22.55
C THR A 262 19.96 3.15 22.38
N VAL A 263 18.86 2.41 22.54
CA VAL A 263 17.50 2.91 22.37
C VAL A 263 17.09 3.78 23.55
N ALA A 264 16.78 5.04 23.26
CA ALA A 264 16.35 6.08 24.18
C ALA A 264 14.84 6.36 24.11
N SER A 265 14.19 6.06 22.98
CA SER A 265 12.74 6.19 22.77
C SER A 265 12.14 4.96 22.09
N ILE A 266 10.84 4.76 22.29
CA ILE A 266 10.02 3.74 21.64
C ILE A 266 8.86 4.51 21.01
N ALA A 267 8.62 4.31 19.71
CA ALA A 267 7.45 4.88 19.04
C ALA A 267 6.16 4.33 19.67
N GLU A 268 5.08 5.13 19.66
CA GLU A 268 3.81 4.76 20.33
C GLU A 268 3.23 3.45 19.77
N GLU A 269 3.43 3.26 18.47
CA GLU A 269 2.97 2.17 17.62
C GLU A 269 3.98 1.02 17.47
N ALA A 270 5.09 1.06 18.20
CA ALA A 270 6.20 0.12 17.96
C ALA A 270 5.85 -1.34 18.24
N PHE A 271 4.77 -1.64 18.99
CA PHE A 271 4.37 -3.00 19.38
C PHE A 271 2.96 -3.34 18.91
#